data_AF-A0A0L0C7E4-F1
#
_entry.id   AF-A0A0L0C7E4-F1
#
_cell.length_a   1.000
_cell.length_b   1.000
_cell.length_c   1.000
_cell.angle_alpha   90.00
_cell.angle_beta   90.00
_cell.angle_gamma   90.00
#
_symmetry.space_group_name_H-M   'P 1'
#
loop_
_entity.id
_entity.type
_entity.pdbx_description
1 polymer ?
#
loop_
_entity_poly.entity_id
_entity_poly.type
_entity_poly.pdbx_seq_one_letter_code
_entity_poly.pdbx_strand_id
1 'polypeptide(L)'
;PATEVVEEAGHGITGTVDGRAIRVGNVRWLHPAGQQLNAEAIAAQGMTVVVVEADGQIAGLIGVRDELRPESAETVRMLQSQGIETIMLTGDNTRTAHAIAAEAGVT
;
A
#
# COMPACT_ATOMS: atom_id res chain seq x y z
N PRO A 1 11.06 13.45 17.07
CA PRO A 1 11.59 13.40 15.68
C PRO A 1 12.39 12.11 15.50
N ALA A 2 12.45 11.55 14.29
CA ALA A 2 13.28 10.38 14.04
C ALA A 2 14.76 10.79 13.86
N THR A 3 15.68 9.99 14.39
CA THR A 3 17.13 10.13 14.21
C THR A 3 17.72 8.85 13.64
N GLU A 4 18.94 8.92 13.10
CA GLU A 4 19.66 7.75 12.57
C GLU A 4 18.84 6.98 11.51
N VAL A 5 18.12 7.73 10.68
CA VAL A 5 17.22 7.15 9.68
C VAL A 5 18.04 6.55 8.54
N VAL A 6 17.83 5.26 8.27
CA VAL A 6 18.47 4.54 7.16
C VAL A 6 17.40 3.85 6.32
N GLU A 7 17.45 4.10 5.01
CA GLU A 7 16.64 3.38 4.03
C GLU A 7 17.31 2.05 3.66
N GLU A 8 16.52 0.97 3.72
CA GLU A 8 16.89 -0.36 3.26
C GLU A 8 16.11 -0.65 1.98
N ALA A 9 16.75 -0.40 0.83
CA ALA A 9 16.09 -0.47 -0.48
C ALA A 9 15.36 -1.81 -0.68
N GLY A 10 14.10 -1.72 -1.11
CA GLY A 10 13.23 -2.89 -1.32
C GLY A 10 12.66 -3.51 -0.04
N HIS A 11 13.00 -3.00 1.15
CA HIS A 11 12.56 -3.52 2.44
C HIS A 11 11.76 -2.49 3.25
N GLY A 12 12.35 -1.33 3.52
CA GLY A 12 11.76 -0.32 4.39
C GLY A 12 12.77 0.68 4.93
N ILE A 13 12.51 1.20 6.13
CA ILE A 13 13.33 2.21 6.81
C ILE A 13 13.53 1.80 8.27
N THR A 14 14.72 2.08 8.80
CA THR A 14 15.03 1.98 10.24
C THR A 14 15.34 3.36 10.82
N GLY A 15 15.23 3.49 12.14
CA GLY A 15 15.69 4.68 12.85
C GLY A 15 15.32 4.65 14.32
N THR A 16 15.59 5.74 15.02
CA THR A 16 15.32 5.89 16.45
C THR A 16 14.26 6.98 16.67
N VAL A 17 13.22 6.68 17.45
CA VAL A 17 12.18 7.65 17.85
C VAL A 17 12.02 7.61 19.35
N ASP A 18 12.19 8.76 20.01
CA ASP A 18 12.10 8.89 21.48
C ASP A 18 12.95 7.85 22.24
N GLY A 19 14.14 7.54 21.70
CA GLY A 19 15.08 6.56 22.25
C GLY A 19 14.77 5.09 21.94
N ARG A 20 13.72 4.81 21.17
CA ARG A 20 13.30 3.45 20.80
C ARG A 20 13.74 3.10 19.39
N ALA A 21 14.18 1.86 19.18
CA ALA A 21 14.55 1.38 17.86
C ALA A 21 13.28 1.04 17.06
N ILE A 22 13.07 1.74 15.94
CA ILE A 22 11.90 1.60 15.09
C ILE A 22 12.30 1.02 13.74
N ARG A 23 11.49 0.08 13.23
CA ARG A 23 11.57 -0.43 11.86
C ARG A 23 10.20 -0.34 11.21
N VAL A 24 10.15 0.20 10.01
CA VAL A 24 8.93 0.34 9.22
C VAL A 24 9.19 -0.25 7.85
N GLY A 25 8.39 -1.21 7.39
CA GLY A 25 8.68 -1.87 6.12
C GLY A 25 7.64 -2.88 5.67
N ASN A 26 7.92 -3.53 4.55
CA ASN A 26 6.98 -4.48 3.96
C ASN A 26 6.93 -5.82 4.73
N VAL A 27 5.86 -6.58 4.50
CA VAL A 27 5.61 -7.88 5.16
C VAL A 27 6.63 -8.98 4.85
N ARG A 28 7.46 -8.83 3.80
CA ARG A 28 8.53 -9.80 3.46
C ARG A 28 9.75 -9.59 4.34
N TRP A 29 10.01 -8.35 4.76
CA TRP A 29 11.12 -8.00 5.62
C TRP A 29 10.76 -8.02 7.11
N LEU A 30 9.57 -7.51 7.44
CA LEU A 30 9.02 -7.47 8.79
C LEU A 30 7.81 -8.39 8.86
N HIS A 31 7.99 -9.56 9.44
CA HIS A 31 6.89 -10.52 9.58
C HIS A 31 5.86 -10.01 10.61
N PRO A 32 4.57 -9.88 10.26
CA PRO A 32 3.53 -9.34 11.15
C PRO A 32 3.07 -10.38 12.19
N ALA A 33 3.99 -10.85 13.03
CA ALA A 33 3.72 -11.87 14.05
C ALA A 33 2.61 -11.40 15.02
N GLY A 34 1.58 -12.24 15.19
CA GLY A 34 0.42 -11.93 16.03
C GLY A 34 -0.62 -11.03 15.36
N GLN A 35 -0.36 -10.52 14.15
CA GLN A 35 -1.27 -9.66 13.38
C GLN A 35 -1.50 -10.15 11.95
N GLN A 36 -1.22 -11.42 11.64
CA GLN A 36 -1.32 -11.96 10.29
C GLN A 36 -2.72 -11.80 9.69
N LEU A 37 -3.77 -12.09 10.46
CA LEU A 37 -5.15 -11.94 10.00
C LEU A 37 -5.51 -10.47 9.70
N ASN A 38 -5.00 -9.52 10.49
CA ASN A 38 -5.21 -8.09 10.23
C ASN A 38 -4.45 -7.66 8.96
N ALA A 39 -3.22 -8.14 8.78
CA ALA A 39 -2.44 -7.89 7.58
C ALA A 39 -3.17 -8.43 6.34
N GLU A 40 -3.67 -9.66 6.38
CA GLU A 40 -4.46 -10.26 5.31
C GLU A 40 -5.74 -9.48 5.03
N ALA A 41 -6.46 -9.03 6.06
CA ALA A 41 -7.68 -8.24 5.92
C ALA A 41 -7.43 -6.87 5.27
N ILE A 42 -6.33 -6.19 5.61
CA ILE A 42 -5.91 -4.95 4.96
C ILE A 42 -5.53 -5.24 3.50
N ALA A 43 -4.74 -6.29 3.27
CA ALA A 43 -4.29 -6.65 1.94
C ALA A 43 -5.45 -7.07 1.02
N ALA A 44 -6.50 -7.69 1.56
CA ALA A 44 -7.72 -8.06 0.85
C ALA A 44 -8.51 -6.83 0.34
N GLN A 45 -8.32 -5.67 0.95
CA GLN A 45 -8.90 -4.39 0.50
C GLN A 45 -8.09 -3.73 -0.62
N GLY A 46 -7.11 -4.44 -1.20
CA GLY A 46 -6.22 -3.93 -2.25
C GLY A 46 -5.14 -2.98 -1.75
N MET A 47 -4.96 -2.87 -0.43
CA MET A 47 -3.98 -1.99 0.19
C MET A 47 -2.61 -2.69 0.32
N THR A 48 -1.55 -1.91 0.21
CA THR A 48 -0.19 -2.30 0.60
C THR A 48 -0.08 -2.28 2.12
N VAL A 49 0.38 -3.39 2.71
CA VAL A 49 0.56 -3.52 4.16
C VAL A 49 1.99 -3.13 4.53
N VAL A 50 2.11 -2.13 5.41
CA VAL A 50 3.36 -1.71 6.04
C VAL A 50 3.32 -2.12 7.51
N VAL A 51 4.37 -2.77 7.97
CA VAL A 51 4.51 -3.25 9.35
C VAL A 51 5.37 -2.25 10.13
N VAL A 52 4.97 -1.94 11.35
CA VAL A 52 5.71 -1.09 12.28
C VAL A 52 6.17 -1.93 13.46
N GLU A 53 7.47 -1.98 13.70
CA GLU A 53 8.13 -2.65 14.82
C GLU A 53 8.80 -1.61 15.72
N ALA A 54 8.65 -1.76 17.03
CA ALA A 54 9.32 -0.96 18.05
C ALA A 54 10.02 -1.90 19.05
N ASP A 55 11.33 -1.75 19.20
CA ASP A 55 12.19 -2.57 20.07
C ASP A 55 11.99 -4.09 19.86
N GLY A 56 11.87 -4.51 18.59
CA GLY A 56 11.69 -5.92 18.21
C GLY A 56 10.27 -6.46 18.41
N GLN A 57 9.28 -5.61 18.72
CA GLN A 57 7.88 -6.01 18.85
C GLN A 57 7.00 -5.28 17.82
N ILE A 58 6.06 -6.00 17.20
CA ILE A 58 5.14 -5.39 16.23
C ILE A 58 4.20 -4.43 16.97
N ALA A 59 4.37 -3.14 16.71
CA ALA A 59 3.56 -2.07 17.28
C ALA A 59 2.23 -1.91 16.53
N GLY A 60 2.21 -2.21 15.22
CA GLY A 60 1.01 -2.07 14.41
C GLY A 60 1.23 -2.30 12.93
N LEU A 61 0.15 -2.12 12.17
CA LEU A 61 0.10 -2.21 10.72
C LEU A 61 -0.48 -0.91 10.15
N ILE A 62 0.00 -0.51 8.98
CA ILE A 62 -0.52 0.63 8.21
C ILE A 62 -0.92 0.09 6.83
N GLY A 63 -2.17 0.33 6.44
CA GLY A 63 -2.64 0.10 5.08
C GLY A 63 -2.46 1.36 4.24
N VAL A 64 -1.76 1.25 3.12
CA VAL A 64 -1.56 2.35 2.17
C VAL A 64 -2.15 1.95 0.83
N ARG A 65 -2.93 2.85 0.22
CA ARG A 65 -3.49 2.67 -1.11
C ARG A 65 -3.63 4.02 -1.76
N ASP A 66 -3.31 4.08 -3.06
CA ASP A 66 -3.59 5.26 -3.86
C ASP A 66 -5.09 5.38 -4.11
N GLU A 67 -5.63 6.57 -3.90
CA GLU A 67 -7.02 6.86 -4.24
C GLU A 67 -7.10 7.36 -5.68
N LEU A 68 -8.14 6.94 -6.38
CA LEU A 68 -8.46 7.54 -7.66
C LEU A 68 -8.76 9.02 -7.49
N ARG A 69 -8.44 9.79 -8.54
CA ARG A 69 -8.93 11.16 -8.60
C ARG A 69 -10.46 11.12 -8.68
N PRO A 70 -11.19 12.00 -7.97
CA PRO A 70 -12.65 11.97 -7.95
C PRO A 70 -13.29 11.95 -9.35
N GLU A 71 -12.66 12.61 -10.32
CA GLU A 71 -13.10 12.71 -11.72
C GLU A 71 -12.72 11.50 -12.59
N SER A 72 -11.88 10.57 -12.12
CA SER A 72 -11.34 9.48 -12.95
C SER A 72 -12.43 8.60 -13.53
N ALA A 73 -13.37 8.14 -12.69
CA ALA A 73 -14.44 7.25 -13.14
C ALA A 73 -15.41 7.93 -14.13
N GLU A 74 -15.68 9.22 -13.95
CA GLU A 74 -16.49 9.99 -14.90
C GLU A 74 -15.77 10.17 -16.24
N THR A 75 -14.48 10.47 -16.19
CA THR A 75 -13.64 10.64 -17.39
C THR A 75 -13.59 9.36 -18.22
N VAL A 76 -13.37 8.20 -17.58
CA VAL A 76 -13.36 6.90 -18.25
C VAL A 76 -14.71 6.62 -18.92
N ARG A 77 -15.83 6.82 -18.21
CA ARG A 77 -17.18 6.66 -18.78
C ARG A 77 -17.42 7.56 -19.99
N MET A 78 -16.99 8.82 -19.92
CA MET A 78 -17.14 9.77 -21.03
C MET A 78 -16.37 9.31 -22.27
N LEU A 79 -15.12 8.87 -22.11
CA LEU A 79 -14.32 8.34 -23.23
C LEU A 79 -14.96 7.10 -23.85
N GLN A 80 -15.40 6.15 -23.03
CA GLN A 80 -16.10 4.95 -23.50
C GLN A 80 -17.39 5.28 -24.25
N SER A 81 -18.16 6.28 -23.79
CA SER A 81 -19.38 6.74 -24.47
C SER A 81 -19.13 7.33 -25.87
N GLN A 82 -17.89 7.76 -26.14
CA GLN A 82 -17.44 8.26 -27.43
C GLN A 82 -16.84 7.15 -28.31
N GLY A 83 -16.89 5.89 -27.87
CA GLY A 83 -16.33 4.74 -28.58
C GLY A 83 -14.81 4.60 -28.43
N ILE A 84 -14.21 5.25 -27.43
CA ILE A 84 -12.77 5.14 -27.15
C ILE A 84 -12.55 4.01 -26.14
N GLU A 85 -11.76 3.02 -26.53
CA GLU A 85 -11.34 1.93 -25.65
C GLU A 85 -10.34 2.44 -24.61
N THR A 86 -10.53 2.05 -23.35
CA THR A 86 -9.69 2.47 -22.22
C THR A 86 -8.99 1.25 -21.63
N ILE A 87 -7.67 1.30 -21.52
CA ILE A 87 -6.85 0.25 -20.87
C ILE A 87 -6.05 0.85 -19.72
N MET A 88 -5.83 0.08 -18.66
CA MET A 88 -4.97 0.46 -17.55
C MET A 88 -3.61 -0.20 -17.67
N LEU A 89 -2.55 0.61 -17.64
CA LEU A 89 -1.16 0.15 -17.57
C LEU A 89 -0.54 0.66 -16.26
N THR A 90 -0.20 -0.25 -15.36
CA THR A 90 0.43 0.06 -14.06
C THR A 90 1.57 -0.90 -13.76
N GLY A 91 2.56 -0.42 -12.99
CA GLY A 91 3.62 -1.23 -12.40
C GLY A 91 3.24 -1.84 -11.05
N ASP A 92 2.04 -1.57 -10.54
CA ASP A 92 1.55 -2.11 -9.28
C ASP A 92 1.33 -3.63 -9.34
N ASN A 93 1.23 -4.22 -8.14
CA ASN A 93 0.83 -5.62 -8.05
C ASN A 93 -0.60 -5.84 -8.57
N THR A 94 -0.88 -7.06 -9.05
CA THR A 94 -2.14 -7.45 -9.68
C THR A 94 -3.39 -7.12 -8.85
N ARG A 95 -3.31 -7.24 -7.52
CA ARG A 95 -4.47 -7.02 -6.64
C ARG A 95 -4.85 -5.55 -6.56
N THR A 96 -3.86 -4.68 -6.39
CA THR A 96 -4.07 -3.22 -6.37
C THR A 96 -4.54 -2.74 -7.73
N ALA A 97 -3.92 -3.22 -8.82
CA ALA A 97 -4.33 -2.90 -10.19
C ALA A 97 -5.80 -3.24 -10.45
N HIS A 98 -6.26 -4.44 -10.08
CA HIS A 98 -7.66 -4.83 -10.27
C HIS A 98 -8.64 -4.00 -9.45
N ALA A 99 -8.30 -3.66 -8.21
CA ALA A 99 -9.16 -2.83 -7.36
C ALA A 99 -9.34 -1.43 -7.96
N ILE A 100 -8.25 -0.79 -8.39
CA ILE A 100 -8.27 0.54 -8.99
C ILE A 100 -8.94 0.54 -10.38
N ALA A 101 -8.70 -0.49 -11.20
CA ALA A 101 -9.38 -0.64 -12.49
C ALA A 101 -10.90 -0.75 -12.35
N ALA A 102 -11.37 -1.58 -11.41
CA ALA A 102 -12.79 -1.74 -11.13
C ALA A 102 -13.44 -0.43 -10.66
N GLU A 103 -12.77 0.32 -9.78
CA GLU A 103 -13.25 1.62 -9.30
C GLU A 103 -13.27 2.69 -10.41
N ALA A 104 -12.29 2.66 -11.32
CA ALA A 104 -12.22 3.57 -12.47
C ALA A 104 -13.19 3.22 -13.60
N GLY A 105 -13.76 2.00 -13.61
CA GLY A 105 -14.60 1.50 -14.71
C GLY A 105 -13.82 1.03 -15.93
N VAL A 106 -12.56 0.63 -15.74
CA VAL A 106 -11.73 0.00 -16.78
C VAL A 106 -11.93 -1.52 -16.69
N THR A 107 -12.53 -2.11 -17.72
CA THR A 107 -12.89 -3.54 -17.80
C THR A 107 -12.00 -4.31 -18.75
#